data_AF-A0A814WDL0-F1
#
_entry.id   AF-A0A814WDL0-F1
#
_cell.length_a   1.000
_cell.length_b   1.000
_cell.length_c   1.000
_cell.angle_alpha   90.00
_cell.angle_beta   90.00
_cell.angle_gamma   90.00
#
_symmetry.space_group_name_H-M   'P 1'
#
loop_
_entity.id
_entity.type
_entity.pdbx_description
1 polymer ?
#
loop_
_entity_poly.entity_id
_entity_poly.type
_entity_poly.pdbx_seq_one_letter_code
_entity_poly.pdbx_strand_id
1 'polypeptide(L)'
;MKNLKNTKLFVEYQYTCNQCHTTYDQTVIEQYLLNHLQTLLLENVLQDAICNKCHFVRNVYYKVYCDCGQLYQNLHTTKLLYDTCIILSQIASKHQMTTLLQQIQFLKRLNHWND
;
A
#
# COMPACT_ATOMS: atom_id res chain seq x y z
N MET A 1 -16.28 40.35 -27.02
CA MET A 1 -14.87 39.91 -26.91
C MET A 1 -14.79 38.85 -25.81
N LYS A 2 -14.27 37.67 -26.18
CA LYS A 2 -14.16 36.47 -25.34
C LYS A 2 -13.20 36.69 -24.17
N ASN A 3 -13.53 36.16 -22.99
CA ASN A 3 -12.67 35.23 -22.25
C ASN A 3 -13.35 34.72 -20.97
N LEU A 4 -14.19 33.68 -21.11
CA LEU A 4 -14.46 32.74 -20.03
C LEU A 4 -13.16 31.93 -19.84
N LYS A 5 -12.29 32.40 -18.94
CA LYS A 5 -11.11 31.65 -18.51
C LYS A 5 -11.59 30.43 -17.72
N ASN A 6 -11.80 29.35 -18.45
CA ASN A 6 -11.47 27.97 -18.11
C ASN A 6 -11.30 27.70 -16.60
N THR A 7 -12.39 27.75 -15.85
CA THR A 7 -12.44 27.19 -14.50
C THR A 7 -12.43 25.68 -14.71
N LYS A 8 -11.25 25.06 -14.66
CA LYS A 8 -11.17 23.65 -14.28
C LYS A 8 -11.98 23.56 -13.00
N LEU A 9 -13.17 22.95 -13.04
CA LEU A 9 -13.85 22.56 -11.82
C LEU A 9 -12.86 21.64 -11.10
N PHE A 10 -12.22 22.16 -10.06
CA PHE A 10 -11.60 21.32 -9.04
C PHE A 10 -12.77 20.59 -8.39
N VAL A 11 -13.13 19.43 -8.95
CA VAL A 11 -14.09 18.55 -8.30
C VAL A 11 -13.37 18.02 -7.07
N GLU A 12 -13.63 18.67 -5.95
CA GLU A 12 -13.14 18.24 -4.65
C GLU A 12 -13.87 16.95 -4.29
N TYR A 13 -13.17 15.82 -4.38
CA TYR A 13 -13.74 14.54 -4.02
C TYR A 13 -13.80 14.44 -2.50
N GLN A 14 -14.96 14.75 -1.93
CA GLN A 14 -15.20 14.72 -0.49
C GLN A 14 -15.95 13.45 -0.09
N TYR A 15 -15.53 12.85 1.02
CA TYR A 15 -16.26 11.76 1.65
C TYR A 15 -17.27 12.33 2.63
N THR A 16 -18.51 11.83 2.60
CA THR A 16 -19.57 12.25 3.50
C THR A 16 -20.15 11.06 4.26
N CYS A 17 -20.65 11.32 5.47
CA CYS A 17 -21.35 10.31 6.25
C CYS A 17 -22.72 9.99 5.61
N ASN A 18 -23.06 8.70 5.50
CA ASN A 18 -24.34 8.28 4.91
C ASN A 18 -25.56 8.66 5.76
N GLN A 19 -25.39 8.90 7.07
CA GLN A 19 -26.50 9.20 7.98
C GLN A 19 -26.71 10.71 8.17
N CYS A 20 -25.64 11.46 8.46
CA CYS A 20 -25.73 12.90 8.76
C CYS A 20 -25.24 13.81 7.61
N HIS A 21 -24.72 13.23 6.52
CA HIS A 21 -24.16 13.95 5.37
C HIS A 21 -23.02 14.93 5.69
N THR A 22 -22.47 14.88 6.91
CA THR A 22 -21.29 15.65 7.29
C THR A 22 -20.06 15.17 6.53
N THR A 23 -19.22 16.11 6.10
CA THR A 23 -17.95 15.82 5.45
C THR A 23 -16.96 15.23 6.44
N TYR A 24 -16.28 14.15 6.02
CA TYR A 24 -15.17 13.60 6.79
C TYR A 24 -13.92 14.46 6.64
N ASP A 25 -13.14 14.53 7.71
CA ASP A 25 -11.82 15.15 7.66
C ASP A 25 -10.89 14.30 6.78
N GLN A 26 -10.42 14.92 5.69
CA GLN A 26 -9.54 14.27 4.74
C GLN A 26 -8.21 13.84 5.38
N THR A 27 -7.70 14.58 6.37
CA THR A 27 -6.46 14.24 7.06
C THR A 27 -6.59 12.95 7.86
N VAL A 28 -7.75 12.71 8.47
CA VAL A 28 -8.06 11.48 9.19
C VAL A 28 -8.14 10.29 8.23
N ILE A 29 -8.73 10.48 7.05
CA ILE A 29 -8.80 9.45 6.01
C ILE A 29 -7.40 9.13 5.47
N GLU A 30 -6.59 10.16 5.19
CA GLU A 30 -5.22 9.99 4.75
C GLU A 30 -4.39 9.21 5.78
N GLN A 31 -4.52 9.55 7.07
CA GLN A 31 -3.85 8.82 8.15
C GLN A 31 -4.31 7.36 8.24
N TYR A 32 -5.60 7.09 8.06
CA TYR A 32 -6.14 5.74 8.05
C TYR A 32 -5.51 4.91 6.91
N LEU A 33 -5.43 5.47 5.70
CA LEU A 33 -4.81 4.81 4.55
C LEU A 33 -3.31 4.59 4.74
N LEU A 34 -2.61 5.55 5.36
CA LEU A 34 -1.21 5.41 5.73
C LEU A 34 -0.99 4.26 6.72
N ASN A 35 -1.81 4.19 7.78
CA ASN A 35 -1.72 3.12 8.77
C ASN A 35 -2.00 1.75 8.14
N HIS A 36 -2.97 1.67 7.21
CA HIS A 36 -3.24 0.44 6.47
C HIS A 36 -2.03 0.01 5.62
N LEU A 37 -1.41 0.93 4.88
CA LEU A 37 -0.21 0.65 4.10
C LEU A 37 0.96 0.18 4.99
N GLN A 38 1.16 0.83 6.14
CA GLN A 38 2.19 0.46 7.11
C GLN A 38 1.97 -0.94 7.70
N THR A 39 0.71 -1.30 7.97
CA THR A 39 0.35 -2.63 8.47
C THR A 39 0.68 -3.71 7.44
N LEU A 40 0.31 -3.50 6.17
CA LEU A 40 0.67 -4.43 5.09
C LEU A 40 2.18 -4.55 4.88
N LEU A 41 2.91 -3.44 5.00
CA LEU A 41 4.37 -3.46 4.94
C LEU A 41 4.95 -4.31 6.08
N LEU A 42 4.45 -4.12 7.30
CA LEU A 42 4.89 -4.86 8.47
C LEU A 42 4.61 -6.36 8.31
N GLU A 43 3.41 -6.73 7.86
CA GLU A 43 3.04 -8.12 7.55
C GLU A 43 3.99 -8.73 6.52
N ASN A 44 4.31 -8.00 5.45
CA ASN A 44 5.22 -8.49 4.41
C ASN A 44 6.67 -8.65 4.90
N VAL A 45 7.10 -7.86 5.90
CA VAL A 45 8.45 -7.98 6.49
C VAL A 45 8.51 -9.11 7.53
N LEU A 46 7.46 -9.26 8.35
CA LEU A 46 7.40 -10.23 9.44
C LEU A 46 6.89 -11.61 9.02
N GLN A 47 6.47 -11.78 7.77
CA GLN A 47 5.93 -13.05 7.29
C GLN A 47 6.91 -14.21 7.50
N ASP A 48 6.32 -15.39 7.73
CA ASP A 48 7.08 -16.62 7.84
C ASP A 48 7.69 -17.03 6.50
N ALA A 49 8.75 -17.83 6.59
CA ALA A 49 9.32 -18.53 5.45
C ALA A 49 8.94 -20.01 5.51
N ILE A 50 8.47 -20.56 4.40
CA ILE A 50 7.97 -21.94 4.28
C ILE A 50 8.79 -22.72 3.25
N CYS A 51 8.97 -24.02 3.47
CA CYS A 51 9.58 -24.89 2.50
C CYS A 51 8.54 -25.34 1.45
N ASN A 52 8.83 -25.15 0.16
CA ASN A 52 7.90 -25.53 -0.91
C ASN A 52 7.71 -27.05 -1.07
N LYS A 53 8.61 -27.88 -0.51
CA LYS A 53 8.56 -29.34 -0.64
C LYS A 53 7.80 -30.02 0.49
N CYS A 54 8.13 -29.69 1.74
CA CYS A 54 7.54 -30.32 2.92
C CYS A 54 6.57 -29.42 3.68
N HIS A 55 6.39 -28.17 3.25
CA HIS A 55 5.51 -27.18 3.88
C HIS A 55 5.85 -26.87 5.34
N PHE A 56 7.06 -27.20 5.78
CA PHE A 56 7.53 -26.85 7.12
C PHE A 56 7.81 -25.35 7.21
N VAL A 57 7.35 -24.72 8.28
CA VAL A 57 7.60 -23.31 8.59
C VAL A 57 8.97 -23.17 9.24
N ARG A 58 9.77 -22.20 8.77
CA ARG A 58 11.11 -21.96 9.30
C ARG A 58 11.02 -21.50 10.76
N ASN A 59 11.40 -22.39 11.67
CA ASN A 59 11.42 -22.13 13.11
C ASN A 59 12.77 -21.60 13.63
N VAL A 60 13.80 -21.52 12.77
CA VAL A 60 15.15 -21.10 13.15
C VAL A 60 15.70 -20.11 12.14
N TYR A 61 16.05 -18.90 12.60
CA TYR A 61 16.44 -17.78 11.73
C TYR A 61 17.70 -18.00 10.91
N TYR A 62 18.68 -18.76 11.41
CA TYR A 62 19.95 -18.99 10.69
C TYR A 62 19.84 -20.05 9.58
N LYS A 63 18.75 -20.84 9.53
CA LYS A 63 18.59 -21.89 8.51
C LYS A 63 18.06 -21.29 7.21
N VAL A 64 18.91 -21.27 6.19
CA VAL A 64 18.52 -20.88 4.81
C VAL A 64 17.82 -22.04 4.09
N TYR A 65 18.25 -23.27 4.37
CA TYR A 65 17.69 -24.50 3.80
C TYR A 65 16.90 -25.28 4.84
N CYS A 66 15.82 -25.90 4.39
CA CYS A 66 15.08 -26.90 5.15
C CYS A 66 15.88 -28.20 5.22
N ASP A 67 15.64 -29.01 6.25
CA ASP A 67 16.28 -30.32 6.42
C ASP A 67 15.96 -31.30 5.27
N CYS A 68 14.95 -31.02 4.44
CA CYS A 68 14.65 -31.76 3.21
C CYS A 68 15.49 -31.33 1.99
N GLY A 69 16.42 -30.38 2.15
CA GLY A 69 17.35 -29.89 1.13
C GLY A 69 16.84 -28.74 0.24
N GLN A 70 15.66 -28.18 0.51
CA GLN A 70 15.07 -27.08 -0.26
C GLN A 70 15.20 -25.74 0.45
N LEU A 71 15.27 -24.65 -0.31
CA LEU A 71 15.27 -23.29 0.24
C LEU A 71 13.91 -22.96 0.89
N TYR A 72 13.96 -22.25 2.02
CA TYR A 72 12.77 -21.57 2.54
C TYR A 72 12.46 -20.35 1.65
N GLN A 73 11.19 -20.13 1.37
CA GLN A 73 10.69 -18.98 0.63
C GLN A 73 9.64 -18.25 1.46
N ASN A 74 9.47 -16.94 1.22
CA ASN A 74 8.42 -16.16 1.87
C ASN A 74 7.05 -16.81 1.60
N LEU A 75 6.22 -16.87 2.64
CA LEU A 75 4.87 -17.45 2.56
C LEU A 75 3.99 -16.73 1.53
N HIS A 76 4.16 -15.41 1.42
CA HIS A 76 3.43 -14.54 0.52
C HIS A 76 4.38 -13.78 -0.41
N THR A 77 3.93 -13.55 -1.64
CA THR A 77 4.63 -12.66 -2.57
C THR A 77 4.36 -11.20 -2.22
N THR A 78 5.24 -10.30 -2.64
CA THR A 78 5.05 -8.85 -2.48
C THR A 78 3.95 -8.27 -3.40
N LYS A 79 3.24 -9.11 -4.17
CA LYS A 79 2.25 -8.69 -5.16
C LYS A 79 1.10 -7.92 -4.53
N LEU A 80 0.56 -8.39 -3.40
CA LEU A 80 -0.55 -7.72 -2.71
C LEU A 80 -0.17 -6.30 -2.29
N LEU A 81 1.05 -6.12 -1.75
CA LEU A 81 1.57 -4.82 -1.35
C LEU A 81 1.75 -3.90 -2.57
N TYR A 82 2.29 -4.43 -3.68
CA TYR A 82 2.43 -3.68 -4.93
C TYR A 82 1.08 -3.24 -5.51
N ASP A 83 0.12 -4.16 -5.62
CA ASP A 83 -1.22 -3.87 -6.15
C ASP A 83 -1.94 -2.84 -5.26
N THR A 84 -1.77 -2.93 -3.93
CA THR A 84 -2.30 -1.93 -2.98
C THR A 84 -1.66 -0.56 -3.17
N CYS A 85 -0.35 -0.50 -3.37
CA CYS A 85 0.35 0.75 -3.68
C CYS A 85 -0.18 1.42 -4.96
N ILE A 86 -0.51 0.64 -6.01
CA ILE A 86 -1.13 1.19 -7.23
C ILE A 86 -2.48 1.83 -6.90
N ILE A 87 -3.37 1.09 -6.23
CA ILE A 87 -4.71 1.57 -5.89
C ILE A 87 -4.64 2.83 -5.01
N LEU A 88 -3.84 2.79 -3.95
CA LEU A 88 -3.68 3.93 -3.05
C LEU A 88 -3.06 5.14 -3.75
N SER A 89 -2.17 4.95 -4.74
CA SER A 89 -1.60 6.07 -5.50
C SER A 89 -2.65 6.78 -6.36
N GLN A 90 -3.61 6.03 -6.91
CA GLN A 90 -4.72 6.59 -7.69
C GLN A 90 -5.68 7.38 -6.79
N ILE A 91 -6.02 6.82 -5.62
CA ILE A 91 -6.85 7.48 -4.60
C ILE A 91 -6.14 8.76 -4.13
N ALA A 92 -4.86 8.66 -3.74
CA ALA A 92 -4.10 9.79 -3.23
C ALA A 92 -3.99 10.93 -4.26
N SER A 93 -3.77 10.61 -5.54
CA SER A 93 -3.71 11.60 -6.62
C SER A 93 -5.05 12.30 -6.83
N LYS A 94 -6.16 11.57 -6.74
CA LYS A 94 -7.51 12.09 -6.94
C LYS A 94 -7.97 12.99 -5.78
N HIS A 95 -7.61 12.63 -4.56
CA HIS A 95 -7.99 13.36 -3.35
C HIS A 95 -6.91 14.36 -2.90
N GLN A 96 -5.77 14.49 -3.59
CA GLN A 96 -4.66 15.38 -3.19
C GLN A 96 -4.04 15.02 -1.82
N MET A 97 -3.95 13.73 -1.49
CA MET A 97 -3.30 13.22 -0.27
C MET A 97 -1.78 13.15 -0.45
N THR A 98 -1.09 14.23 -0.11
CA THR A 98 0.34 14.42 -0.42
C THR A 98 1.26 13.50 0.37
N THR A 99 0.97 13.25 1.65
CA THR A 99 1.80 12.42 2.53
C THR A 99 1.72 10.96 2.11
N LEU A 100 0.52 10.48 1.82
CA LEU A 100 0.31 9.13 1.31
C LEU A 100 1.03 8.89 -0.03
N LEU A 101 0.95 9.85 -0.95
CA LEU A 101 1.62 9.75 -2.25
C LEU A 101 3.15 9.70 -2.09
N GLN A 102 3.72 10.55 -1.23
CA GLN A 102 5.15 10.56 -0.94
C GLN A 102 5.63 9.23 -0.36
N GLN A 103 4.86 8.65 0.57
CA GLN A 103 5.18 7.36 1.17
C GLN A 103 5.16 6.23 0.12
N ILE A 104 4.16 6.21 -0.76
CA ILE A 104 4.07 5.21 -1.83
C ILE A 104 5.23 5.36 -2.82
N GLN A 105 5.57 6.58 -3.22
CA GLN A 105 6.71 6.83 -4.11
C GLN A 105 8.03 6.40 -3.48
N PHE A 106 8.20 6.63 -2.17
CA PHE A 106 9.37 6.14 -1.44
C PHE A 106 9.46 4.61 -1.46
N LEU A 107 8.35 3.91 -1.18
CA LEU A 107 8.29 2.46 -1.23
C LEU A 107 8.56 1.89 -2.63
N LYS A 108 8.01 2.52 -3.68
CA LYS A 108 8.28 2.11 -5.08
C LYS A 108 9.76 2.21 -5.42
N ARG A 109 10.41 3.32 -5.05
CA ARG A 109 11.86 3.51 -5.27
C ARG A 109 12.70 2.48 -4.52
N LEU A 110 12.39 2.20 -3.26
CA LEU A 110 13.12 1.21 -2.45
C LEU A 110 13.04 -0.20 -3.04
N ASN A 111 11.90 -0.57 -3.62
CA ASN A 111 11.66 -1.91 -4.13
C ASN A 111 11.93 -2.05 -5.63
N HIS A 112 12.38 -0.99 -6.30
CA HIS A 112 12.53 -0.93 -7.76
C HIS A 112 11.26 -1.36 -8.51
N TRP A 113 10.09 -1.06 -7.93
CA TRP A 113 8.81 -1.25 -8.59
C TRP A 113 8.63 -0.09 -9.57
N ASN A 114 8.83 -0.38 -10.86
CA ASN A 114 8.85 0.61 -11.94
C ASN A 114 7.76 1.69 -11.80
N ASP A 115 8.19 2.94 -12.00
CA ASP A 115 7.32 4.09 -12.26
C ASP A 115 6.59 3.94 -13.60
#